data_AF-A0A7C0WSV3-F1
#
_entry.id   AF-A0A7C0WSV3-F1
#
_cell.length_a   1.000
_cell.length_b   1.000
_cell.length_c   1.000
_cell.angle_alpha   90.00
_cell.angle_beta   90.00
_cell.angle_gamma   90.00
#
_symmetry.space_group_name_H-M   'P 1'
#
loop_
_entity.id
_entity.type
_entity.pdbx_description
1 polymer ?
#
loop_
_entity_poly.entity_id
_entity_poly.type
_entity_poly.pdbx_seq_one_letter_code
_entity_poly.pdbx_strand_id
1 'polypeptide(L)'
;MHKILGAAGHTLLFLITSLAAVSVLFIMFFIAKDAMPFFQMRGVREFFTSTAWYPTGEPPSFGALAIIYGSLLVTLGAVFVAVPLGLSAAVCLSDIVPFSVRQAVKPIIEILAAIPSVAYGFFALVVFAPLLQEHGGRILASVWYILTCPFIFLVILVISNLCTAPLGRRALRRSARIAMFLVLGGGASLWLMSVGNALQGFTIPTGTTAFNWAIVLGTMALPTFSGVAEDSLQAV
;
A
#
# COMPACT_ATOMS: atom_id res chain seq x y z
N MET A 1 -21.20 -0.68 -51.66
CA MET A 1 -21.51 -1.43 -50.43
C MET A 1 -20.69 -0.96 -49.21
N HIS A 2 -19.35 -0.89 -49.29
CA HIS A 2 -18.50 -0.47 -48.15
C HIS A 2 -18.78 0.92 -47.55
N LYS A 3 -19.09 1.96 -48.35
CA LYS A 3 -19.41 3.31 -47.83
C LYS A 3 -20.71 3.36 -47.02
N ILE A 4 -21.71 2.56 -47.40
CA ILE A 4 -23.01 2.50 -46.73
C ILE A 4 -22.87 1.73 -45.42
N LEU A 5 -22.10 0.64 -45.42
CA LEU A 5 -21.81 -0.15 -44.21
C LEU A 5 -21.03 0.68 -43.17
N GLY A 6 -20.06 1.49 -43.63
CA GLY A 6 -19.32 2.41 -42.75
C GLY A 6 -20.20 3.50 -42.14
N ALA A 7 -21.04 4.16 -42.95
CA ALA A 7 -21.98 5.17 -42.45
C ALA A 7 -23.00 4.60 -41.44
N ALA A 8 -23.52 3.40 -41.70
CA ALA A 8 -24.40 2.70 -40.78
C ALA A 8 -23.71 2.36 -39.46
N GLY A 9 -22.45 1.90 -39.50
CA GLY A 9 -21.63 1.62 -38.32
C GLY A 9 -21.38 2.86 -37.47
N HIS A 10 -20.99 3.98 -38.09
CA HIS A 10 -20.79 5.25 -37.37
C HIS A 10 -22.08 5.76 -36.72
N THR A 11 -23.21 5.67 -37.43
CA THR A 11 -24.51 6.08 -36.90
C THR A 11 -24.94 5.21 -35.72
N LEU A 12 -24.71 3.89 -35.80
CA LEU A 12 -24.99 2.96 -34.70
C LEU A 12 -24.12 3.24 -33.47
N LEU A 13 -22.80 3.42 -33.66
CA LEU A 13 -21.89 3.78 -32.57
C LEU A 13 -22.26 5.12 -31.94
N PHE A 14 -22.64 6.11 -32.74
CA PHE A 14 -23.12 7.41 -32.27
C PHE A 14 -24.41 7.28 -31.44
N LEU A 15 -25.37 6.47 -31.89
CA LEU A 15 -26.61 6.22 -31.14
C LEU A 15 -26.34 5.52 -29.81
N ILE A 16 -25.48 4.50 -29.80
CA ILE A 16 -25.14 3.75 -28.57
C ILE A 16 -24.43 4.66 -27.58
N THR A 17 -23.43 5.44 -28.04
CA THR A 17 -22.69 6.37 -27.17
C THR A 17 -23.57 7.52 -26.69
N SER A 18 -24.45 8.06 -27.54
CA SER A 18 -25.44 9.07 -27.14
C SER A 18 -26.44 8.53 -26.13
N LEU A 19 -26.93 7.30 -26.31
CA LEU A 19 -27.83 6.67 -25.35
C LEU A 19 -27.16 6.47 -24.00
N ALA A 20 -25.91 5.97 -23.99
CA ALA A 20 -25.13 5.82 -22.77
C ALA A 20 -24.91 7.17 -22.05
N ALA A 21 -24.58 8.23 -22.79
CA ALA A 21 -24.44 9.58 -22.25
C ALA A 21 -25.75 10.08 -21.62
N VAL A 22 -26.89 9.88 -22.30
CA VAL A 22 -28.21 10.23 -21.76
C VAL A 22 -28.53 9.42 -20.51
N SER A 23 -28.22 8.12 -20.47
CA SER A 23 -28.39 7.30 -19.28
C SER A 23 -27.59 7.82 -18.08
N VAL A 24 -26.33 8.22 -18.29
CA VAL A 24 -25.50 8.82 -17.22
C VAL A 24 -26.10 10.14 -16.71
N LEU A 25 -26.60 10.99 -17.61
CA LEU A 25 -27.29 12.23 -17.23
C LEU A 25 -28.55 11.95 -16.40
N PHE A 26 -29.34 10.94 -16.78
CA PHE A 26 -30.50 10.50 -16.02
C PHE A 26 -30.13 10.01 -14.62
N ILE A 27 -29.07 9.21 -14.49
CA ILE A 27 -28.56 8.74 -13.19
C ILE A 27 -28.16 9.95 -12.31
N MET A 28 -27.39 10.89 -12.86
CA MET A 28 -27.02 12.13 -12.14
C MET A 28 -28.25 12.93 -11.70
N PHE A 29 -29.26 13.06 -12.56
CA PHE A 29 -30.49 13.78 -12.25
C PHE A 29 -31.25 13.14 -11.09
N PHE A 30 -31.43 11.82 -11.10
CA PHE A 30 -32.12 11.12 -10.01
C PHE A 30 -31.34 11.20 -8.69
N ILE A 31 -30.02 11.01 -8.71
CA ILE A 31 -29.19 11.17 -7.51
C ILE A 31 -29.31 12.59 -6.93
N ALA A 32 -29.27 13.62 -7.78
CA ALA A 32 -29.39 15.01 -7.33
C ALA A 32 -30.78 15.30 -6.74
N LYS A 33 -31.83 14.78 -7.38
CA LYS A 33 -33.21 14.91 -6.89
C LYS A 33 -33.40 14.24 -5.54
N ASP A 34 -32.92 13.02 -5.38
CA ASP A 34 -33.08 12.23 -4.16
C ASP A 34 -32.18 12.73 -3.01
N ALA A 35 -31.09 13.44 -3.33
CA ALA A 35 -30.23 14.10 -2.35
C ALA A 35 -30.80 15.43 -1.83
N MET A 36 -31.73 16.08 -2.54
CA MET A 36 -32.24 17.40 -2.16
C MET A 36 -32.88 17.46 -0.76
N PRO A 37 -33.72 16.48 -0.33
CA PRO A 37 -34.30 16.47 1.02
C PRO A 37 -33.24 16.43 2.13
N PHE A 38 -32.11 15.76 1.89
CA PHE A 38 -31.00 15.70 2.86
C PHE A 38 -30.42 17.10 3.12
N PHE A 39 -30.17 17.87 2.06
CA PHE A 39 -29.61 19.23 2.19
C PHE A 39 -30.58 20.22 2.83
N GLN A 40 -31.89 20.00 2.68
CA GLN A 40 -32.91 20.82 3.36
C GLN A 40 -32.94 20.56 4.87
N MET A 41 -32.75 19.32 5.32
CA MET A 41 -32.80 18.96 6.74
C MET A 41 -31.48 19.22 7.49
N ARG A 42 -30.34 18.94 6.87
CA ARG A 42 -29.00 19.02 7.52
C ARG A 42 -28.15 20.20 7.08
N GLY A 43 -28.48 20.80 5.94
CA GLY A 43 -27.72 21.90 5.36
C GLY A 43 -26.45 21.45 4.65
N VAL A 44 -26.08 22.20 3.62
CA VAL A 44 -24.86 21.96 2.80
C VAL A 44 -23.58 22.08 3.64
N ARG A 45 -23.60 22.91 4.69
CA ARG A 45 -22.44 23.11 5.58
C ARG A 45 -22.08 21.84 6.34
N GLU A 46 -23.05 21.11 6.91
CA GLU A 46 -22.78 19.86 7.63
C GLU A 46 -22.12 18.84 6.70
N PHE A 47 -22.63 18.71 5.47
CA PHE A 47 -22.09 17.76 4.48
C PHE A 47 -20.62 18.01 4.14
N PHE A 48 -20.22 19.26 3.85
CA PHE A 48 -18.85 19.57 3.41
C PHE A 48 -17.86 19.85 4.54
N THR A 49 -18.32 20.24 5.74
CA THR A 49 -17.40 20.66 6.83
C THR A 49 -17.36 19.70 8.01
N SER A 50 -18.36 18.82 8.16
CA SER A 50 -18.36 17.86 9.26
C SER A 50 -17.26 16.82 9.08
N THR A 51 -16.46 16.63 10.13
CA THR A 51 -15.42 15.61 10.22
C THR A 51 -15.94 14.29 10.80
N ALA A 52 -17.25 14.17 11.00
CA ALA A 52 -17.90 13.01 11.61
C ALA A 52 -18.84 12.32 10.62
N TRP A 53 -18.75 10.99 10.56
CA TRP A 53 -19.64 10.13 9.80
C TRP A 53 -20.22 9.06 10.72
N TYR A 54 -21.35 9.38 11.35
CA TYR A 54 -22.10 8.47 12.22
C TYR A 54 -23.60 8.52 11.89
N PRO A 55 -24.05 7.81 10.85
CA PRO A 55 -25.46 7.73 10.47
C PRO A 55 -26.37 7.16 11.56
N THR A 56 -25.81 6.31 12.43
CA THR A 56 -26.53 5.64 13.54
C THR A 56 -26.37 6.36 14.88
N GLY A 57 -25.62 7.47 14.94
CA GLY A 57 -25.42 8.24 16.16
C GLY A 57 -26.64 9.07 16.53
N GLU A 58 -26.73 9.49 17.79
CA GLU A 58 -27.70 10.49 18.25
C GLU A 58 -26.96 11.72 18.81
N PRO A 59 -26.99 12.88 18.13
CA PRO A 59 -27.59 13.14 16.82
C PRO A 59 -26.81 12.50 15.66
N PRO A 60 -27.48 12.12 14.53
CA PRO A 60 -26.77 11.55 13.39
C PRO A 60 -25.83 12.57 12.76
N SER A 61 -24.76 12.10 12.11
CA SER A 61 -23.82 12.97 11.37
C SER A 61 -23.45 12.39 10.02
N PHE A 62 -23.47 13.24 8.99
CA PHE A 62 -23.26 12.84 7.58
C PHE A 62 -22.19 13.69 6.89
N GLY A 63 -21.00 13.77 7.49
CA GLY A 63 -19.88 14.51 6.91
C GLY A 63 -19.24 13.78 5.74
N ALA A 64 -19.39 14.29 4.52
CA ALA A 64 -18.71 13.77 3.34
C ALA A 64 -17.20 13.97 3.41
N LEU A 65 -16.74 15.03 4.09
CA LEU A 65 -15.32 15.30 4.30
C LEU A 65 -14.63 14.14 5.03
N ALA A 66 -15.29 13.53 6.02
CA ALA A 66 -14.75 12.36 6.73
C ALA A 66 -14.53 11.17 5.79
N ILE A 67 -15.48 10.91 4.88
CA ILE A 67 -15.35 9.83 3.89
C ILE A 67 -14.24 10.15 2.90
N ILE A 68 -14.23 11.35 2.33
CA ILE A 68 -13.24 11.76 1.33
C ILE A 68 -11.83 11.68 1.92
N TYR A 69 -11.65 12.24 3.12
CA TYR A 69 -10.35 12.21 3.82
C TYR A 69 -9.94 10.78 4.19
N GLY A 70 -10.88 9.97 4.68
CA GLY A 70 -10.64 8.55 4.96
C GLY A 70 -10.19 7.78 3.72
N SER A 71 -10.91 7.93 2.60
CA SER A 71 -10.54 7.33 1.32
C SER A 71 -9.18 7.81 0.85
N LEU A 72 -8.90 9.12 0.88
CA LEU A 72 -7.62 9.67 0.46
C LEU A 72 -6.46 9.12 1.30
N LEU A 73 -6.59 9.09 2.63
CA LEU A 73 -5.57 8.53 3.51
C LEU A 73 -5.31 7.05 3.23
N VAL A 74 -6.36 6.26 3.07
CA VAL A 74 -6.24 4.83 2.76
C VAL A 74 -5.59 4.62 1.40
N THR A 75 -6.02 5.36 0.37
CA THR A 75 -5.46 5.26 -0.98
C THR A 75 -4.00 5.69 -1.02
N LEU A 76 -3.64 6.83 -0.40
CA LEU A 76 -2.26 7.30 -0.35
C LEU A 76 -1.36 6.33 0.42
N GLY A 77 -1.84 5.83 1.55
CA GLY A 77 -1.10 4.82 2.32
C GLY A 77 -0.94 3.51 1.53
N ALA A 78 -1.97 3.06 0.82
CA ALA A 78 -1.90 1.87 -0.01
C ALA A 78 -0.90 2.04 -1.16
N VAL A 79 -0.90 3.20 -1.84
CA VAL A 79 0.07 3.54 -2.89
C VAL A 79 1.50 3.54 -2.33
N PHE A 80 1.69 4.13 -1.14
CA PHE A 80 3.00 4.19 -0.49
C PHE A 80 3.57 2.80 -0.18
N VAL A 81 2.71 1.81 0.10
CA VAL A 81 3.13 0.42 0.30
C VAL A 81 3.28 -0.33 -1.02
N ALA A 82 2.28 -0.22 -1.91
CA ALA A 82 2.18 -1.03 -3.11
C ALA A 82 3.24 -0.68 -4.16
N VAL A 83 3.49 0.61 -4.39
CA VAL A 83 4.39 1.08 -5.46
C VAL A 83 5.84 0.65 -5.24
N PRO A 84 6.51 0.91 -4.09
CA PRO A 84 7.90 0.53 -3.92
C PRO A 84 8.10 -1.00 -3.92
N LEU A 85 7.17 -1.74 -3.31
CA LEU A 85 7.23 -3.21 -3.27
C LEU A 85 6.93 -3.82 -4.66
N GLY A 86 5.93 -3.32 -5.37
CA GLY A 86 5.58 -3.78 -6.72
C GLY A 86 6.68 -3.48 -7.73
N LEU A 87 7.26 -2.27 -7.67
CA LEU A 87 8.36 -1.88 -8.56
C LEU A 87 9.64 -2.66 -8.28
N SER A 88 9.99 -2.88 -7.00
CA SER A 88 11.16 -3.69 -6.65
C SER A 88 10.99 -5.15 -7.06
N ALA A 89 9.79 -5.72 -6.92
CA ALA A 89 9.46 -7.04 -7.43
C ALA A 89 9.59 -7.11 -8.97
N ALA A 90 9.08 -6.11 -9.69
CA ALA A 90 9.16 -6.04 -11.15
C ALA A 90 10.60 -5.94 -11.66
N VAL A 91 11.42 -5.07 -11.06
CA VAL A 91 12.85 -4.94 -11.40
C VAL A 91 13.61 -6.24 -11.09
N CYS A 92 13.35 -6.86 -9.94
CA CYS A 92 13.95 -8.14 -9.59
C CYS A 92 13.60 -9.23 -10.62
N LEU A 93 12.33 -9.31 -11.00
CA LEU A 93 11.85 -10.28 -11.96
C LEU A 93 12.42 -10.03 -13.37
N SER A 94 12.57 -8.76 -13.76
CA SER A 94 13.10 -8.33 -15.06
C SER A 94 14.61 -8.52 -15.22
N ASP A 95 15.40 -8.18 -14.20
CA ASP A 95 16.85 -8.01 -14.39
C ASP A 95 17.68 -9.00 -13.57
N ILE A 96 17.13 -9.50 -12.46
CA ILE A 96 17.89 -10.32 -11.48
C ILE A 96 17.56 -11.80 -11.63
N VAL A 97 16.28 -12.13 -11.86
CA VAL A 97 15.78 -13.52 -11.84
C VAL A 97 16.02 -14.22 -13.18
N PRO A 98 16.54 -15.47 -13.18
CA PRO A 98 16.76 -16.23 -14.41
C PRO A 98 15.45 -16.58 -15.12
N PHE A 99 15.52 -16.69 -16.45
CA PHE A 99 14.37 -16.86 -17.34
C PHE A 99 13.41 -17.99 -16.92
N SER A 100 13.93 -19.15 -16.51
CA SER A 100 13.12 -20.29 -16.10
C SER A 100 12.25 -20.00 -14.87
N VAL A 101 12.75 -19.22 -13.91
CA VAL A 101 11.98 -18.85 -12.72
C VAL A 101 10.93 -17.80 -13.09
N ARG A 102 11.27 -16.84 -13.97
CA ARG A 102 10.29 -15.88 -14.48
C ARG A 102 9.09 -16.56 -15.14
N GLN A 103 9.33 -17.57 -15.98
CA GLN A 103 8.26 -18.30 -16.65
C GLN A 103 7.29 -18.99 -15.68
N ALA A 104 7.75 -19.36 -14.48
CA ALA A 104 6.89 -19.92 -13.44
C ALA A 104 6.17 -18.84 -12.63
N VAL A 105 6.87 -17.74 -12.29
CA VAL A 105 6.36 -16.69 -11.41
C VAL A 105 5.35 -15.78 -12.11
N LYS A 106 5.58 -15.41 -13.38
CA LYS A 106 4.71 -14.47 -14.11
C LYS A 106 3.24 -14.92 -14.19
N PRO A 107 2.93 -16.17 -14.58
CA PRO A 107 1.54 -16.64 -14.57
C PRO A 107 0.90 -16.62 -13.18
N ILE A 108 1.67 -16.86 -12.11
CA ILE A 108 1.15 -16.80 -10.73
C ILE A 108 0.75 -15.37 -10.39
N ILE A 109 1.59 -14.37 -10.73
CA ILE A 109 1.30 -12.95 -10.51
C ILE A 109 0.05 -12.54 -11.29
N GLU A 110 -0.09 -12.96 -12.55
CA GLU A 110 -1.26 -12.66 -13.39
C GLU A 110 -2.55 -13.28 -12.83
N ILE A 111 -2.50 -14.53 -12.35
CA ILE A 111 -3.64 -15.19 -11.71
C ILE A 111 -4.03 -14.47 -10.43
N LEU A 112 -3.06 -14.07 -9.60
CA LEU A 112 -3.32 -13.29 -8.39
C LEU A 112 -3.93 -11.94 -8.74
N ALA A 113 -3.43 -11.24 -9.76
CA ALA A 113 -3.99 -9.98 -10.22
C ALA A 113 -5.42 -10.10 -10.79
N ALA A 114 -5.80 -11.29 -11.29
CA ALA A 114 -7.13 -11.55 -11.84
C ALA A 114 -8.20 -11.88 -10.79
N ILE A 115 -7.83 -12.04 -9.51
CA ILE A 115 -8.80 -12.33 -8.44
C ILE A 115 -9.76 -11.12 -8.27
N PRO A 116 -11.09 -11.35 -8.19
CA PRO A 116 -12.05 -10.27 -8.03
C PRO A 116 -11.79 -9.42 -6.79
N SER A 117 -11.91 -8.10 -6.94
CA SER A 117 -11.69 -7.14 -5.85
C SER A 117 -12.59 -7.40 -4.63
N VAL A 118 -13.82 -7.87 -4.84
CA VAL A 118 -14.76 -8.21 -3.75
C VAL A 118 -14.26 -9.41 -2.93
N ALA A 119 -13.70 -10.43 -3.59
CA ALA A 119 -13.16 -11.60 -2.91
C ALA A 119 -11.94 -11.21 -2.04
N TYR A 120 -11.08 -10.35 -2.59
CA TYR A 120 -9.97 -9.78 -1.84
C TYR A 120 -10.45 -8.92 -0.66
N GLY A 121 -11.43 -8.03 -0.85
CA GLY A 121 -12.00 -7.23 0.24
C GLY A 121 -12.56 -8.07 1.37
N PHE A 122 -13.22 -9.19 1.07
CA PHE A 122 -13.70 -10.12 2.08
C PHE A 122 -12.57 -10.87 2.80
N PHE A 123 -11.58 -11.38 2.06
CA PHE A 123 -10.40 -12.01 2.65
C PHE A 123 -9.61 -11.05 3.55
N ALA A 124 -9.50 -9.78 3.13
CA ALA A 124 -8.92 -8.69 3.91
C ALA A 124 -9.61 -8.54 5.27
N LEU A 125 -10.93 -8.53 5.28
CA LEU A 125 -11.73 -8.41 6.51
C LEU A 125 -11.65 -9.64 7.41
N VAL A 126 -11.75 -10.83 6.83
CA VAL A 126 -11.93 -12.07 7.60
C VAL A 126 -10.61 -12.68 8.05
N VAL A 127 -9.53 -12.50 7.29
CA VAL A 127 -8.24 -13.13 7.56
C VAL A 127 -7.19 -12.10 7.92
N PHE A 128 -6.99 -11.10 7.08
CA PHE A 128 -5.89 -10.14 7.27
C PHE A 128 -6.11 -9.18 8.43
N ALA A 129 -7.33 -8.66 8.58
CA ALA A 129 -7.68 -7.76 9.68
C ALA A 129 -7.50 -8.41 11.06
N PRO A 130 -8.02 -9.62 11.37
CA PRO A 130 -7.75 -10.24 12.67
C PRO A 130 -6.28 -10.61 12.85
N LEU A 131 -5.60 -11.05 11.78
CA LEU A 131 -4.17 -11.35 11.83
C LEU A 131 -3.35 -10.12 12.21
N LEU A 132 -3.64 -8.95 11.63
CA LEU A 132 -2.97 -7.70 11.99
C LEU A 132 -3.38 -7.20 13.38
N GLN A 133 -4.57 -7.52 13.86
CA GLN A 133 -5.00 -7.17 15.22
C GLN A 133 -4.21 -7.93 16.28
N GLU A 134 -4.09 -9.24 16.10
CA GLU A 134 -3.46 -10.14 17.06
C GLU A 134 -1.93 -10.12 16.95
N HIS A 135 -1.41 -10.01 15.72
CA HIS A 135 0.02 -10.15 15.44
C HIS A 135 0.67 -8.87 14.89
N GLY A 136 -0.06 -7.77 14.73
CA GLY A 136 0.42 -6.53 14.10
C GLY A 136 1.70 -5.98 14.72
N GLY A 137 1.76 -5.85 16.05
CA GLY A 137 2.97 -5.41 16.74
C GLY A 137 4.17 -6.33 16.52
N ARG A 138 3.94 -7.66 16.48
CA ARG A 138 4.98 -8.66 16.18
C ARG A 138 5.45 -8.56 14.73
N ILE A 139 4.53 -8.34 13.78
CA ILE A 139 4.84 -8.16 12.36
C ILE A 139 5.67 -6.88 12.19
N LEU A 140 5.26 -5.77 12.81
CA LEU A 140 5.98 -4.50 12.75
C LEU A 140 7.40 -4.62 13.30
N ALA A 141 7.56 -5.30 14.44
CA ALA A 141 8.86 -5.58 15.03
C ALA A 141 9.71 -6.49 14.13
N SER A 142 9.10 -7.48 13.46
CA SER A 142 9.83 -8.36 12.53
C SER A 142 10.33 -7.59 11.31
N VAL A 143 9.49 -6.74 10.72
CA VAL A 143 9.87 -5.85 9.61
C VAL A 143 10.99 -4.91 10.03
N TRP A 144 10.91 -4.35 11.24
CA TRP A 144 11.96 -3.52 11.83
C TRP A 144 13.30 -4.27 11.86
N TYR A 145 13.34 -5.48 12.44
CA TYR A 145 14.56 -6.26 12.52
C TYR A 145 15.14 -6.62 11.15
N ILE A 146 14.29 -7.02 10.19
CA ILE A 146 14.75 -7.41 8.84
C ILE A 146 15.38 -6.22 8.10
N LEU A 147 14.77 -5.04 8.17
CA LEU A 147 15.25 -3.85 7.45
C LEU A 147 16.45 -3.19 8.12
N THR A 148 16.44 -3.04 9.45
CA THR A 148 17.48 -2.26 10.14
C THR A 148 18.72 -3.06 10.52
N CYS A 149 18.61 -4.37 10.73
CA CYS A 149 19.77 -5.21 11.06
C CYS A 149 20.90 -5.15 10.01
N PRO A 150 20.67 -5.35 8.69
CA PRO A 150 21.75 -5.28 7.70
C PRO A 150 22.35 -3.86 7.59
N PHE A 151 21.52 -2.83 7.74
CA PHE A 151 21.97 -1.44 7.68
C PHE A 151 22.85 -1.08 8.89
N ILE A 152 22.43 -1.45 10.09
CA ILE A 152 23.20 -1.26 11.33
C ILE A 152 24.51 -2.02 11.26
N PHE A 153 24.51 -3.25 10.74
CA PHE A 153 25.73 -4.01 10.54
C PHE A 153 26.72 -3.29 9.61
N LEU A 154 26.24 -2.74 8.48
CA LEU A 154 27.05 -1.91 7.59
C LEU A 154 27.58 -0.65 8.29
N VAL A 155 26.74 0.05 9.05
CA VAL A 155 27.15 1.25 9.80
C VAL A 155 28.24 0.91 10.81
N ILE A 156 28.09 -0.19 11.55
CA ILE A 156 29.13 -0.67 12.49
C ILE A 156 30.41 -1.01 11.73
N LEU A 157 30.32 -1.71 10.59
CA LEU A 157 31.47 -2.01 9.74
C LEU A 157 32.22 -0.75 9.29
N VAL A 158 31.48 0.26 8.84
CA VAL A 158 32.05 1.53 8.35
C VAL A 158 32.67 2.32 9.50
N ILE A 159 31.96 2.53 10.60
CA ILE A 159 32.45 3.30 11.76
C ILE A 159 33.66 2.62 12.39
N SER A 160 33.60 1.29 12.58
CA SER A 160 34.72 0.53 13.15
C SER A 160 35.97 0.63 12.27
N ASN A 161 35.81 0.62 10.94
CA ASN A 161 36.94 0.82 10.03
C ASN A 161 37.47 2.25 10.04
N LEU A 162 36.60 3.26 10.05
CA LEU A 162 36.99 4.68 10.08
C LEU A 162 37.76 5.03 11.35
N CYS A 163 37.24 4.65 12.51
CA CYS A 163 37.86 4.94 13.80
C CYS A 163 39.15 4.13 14.04
N THR A 164 39.32 2.97 13.39
CA THR A 164 40.59 2.21 13.45
C THR A 164 41.59 2.56 12.34
N ALA A 165 41.20 3.34 11.33
CA ALA A 165 42.06 3.75 10.22
C ALA A 165 43.35 4.50 10.61
N PRO A 166 43.39 5.38 11.65
CA PRO A 166 44.61 6.10 12.01
C PRO A 166 45.64 5.28 12.79
N LEU A 167 45.33 4.05 13.23
CA LEU A 167 46.24 3.22 14.05
C LEU A 167 47.35 2.59 13.20
N GLY A 168 48.62 2.93 13.46
CA GLY A 168 49.78 2.48 12.67
C GLY A 168 50.21 1.02 12.87
N ARG A 169 49.93 0.39 14.02
CA ARG A 169 50.32 -1.01 14.29
C ARG A 169 49.21 -1.99 13.90
N ARG A 170 49.51 -2.98 13.05
CA ARG A 170 48.54 -3.99 12.56
C ARG A 170 47.85 -4.77 13.69
N ALA A 171 48.60 -5.19 14.70
CA ALA A 171 48.03 -5.92 15.85
C ALA A 171 47.08 -5.04 16.68
N LEU A 172 47.46 -3.78 16.93
CA LEU A 172 46.64 -2.81 17.66
C LEU A 172 45.36 -2.46 16.89
N ARG A 173 45.47 -2.29 15.57
CA ARG A 173 44.32 -2.04 14.68
C ARG A 173 43.33 -3.20 14.70
N ARG A 174 43.81 -4.46 14.69
CA ARG A 174 42.95 -5.66 14.73
C ARG A 174 42.19 -5.75 16.05
N SER A 175 42.87 -5.57 17.19
CA SER A 175 42.24 -5.61 18.51
C SER A 175 41.27 -4.45 18.73
N ALA A 176 41.64 -3.23 18.34
CA ALA A 176 40.77 -2.06 18.45
C ALA A 176 39.51 -2.20 17.58
N ARG A 177 39.63 -2.83 16.40
CA ARG A 177 38.50 -3.08 15.50
C ARG A 177 37.52 -4.06 16.14
N ILE A 178 38.01 -5.18 16.67
CA ILE A 178 37.18 -6.18 17.37
C ILE A 178 36.50 -5.54 18.59
N ALA A 179 37.23 -4.75 19.38
CA ALA A 179 36.67 -4.03 20.52
C ALA A 179 35.55 -3.06 20.10
N MET A 180 35.72 -2.30 19.01
CA MET A 180 34.67 -1.44 18.50
C MET A 180 33.47 -2.21 17.96
N PHE A 181 33.67 -3.33 17.26
CA PHE A 181 32.56 -4.18 16.84
C PHE A 181 31.73 -4.67 18.02
N LEU A 182 32.39 -5.05 19.12
CA LEU A 182 31.70 -5.51 20.32
C LEU A 182 30.92 -4.38 21.01
N VAL A 183 31.53 -3.19 21.15
CA VAL A 183 30.89 -2.05 21.81
C VAL A 183 29.74 -1.48 20.97
N LEU A 184 30.00 -1.15 19.71
CA LEU A 184 28.99 -0.59 18.81
C LEU A 184 27.91 -1.63 18.47
N GLY A 185 28.30 -2.88 18.24
CA GLY A 185 27.37 -3.98 17.99
C GLY A 185 26.50 -4.28 19.20
N GLY A 186 27.06 -4.33 20.41
CA GLY A 186 26.29 -4.50 21.64
C GLY A 186 25.29 -3.36 21.86
N GLY A 187 25.74 -2.11 21.73
CA GLY A 187 24.85 -0.94 21.86
C GLY A 187 23.74 -0.91 20.82
N ALA A 188 24.06 -1.19 19.55
CA ALA A 188 23.08 -1.23 18.48
C ALA A 188 22.09 -2.40 18.64
N SER A 189 22.54 -3.55 19.15
CA SER A 189 21.67 -4.70 19.43
C SER A 189 20.66 -4.39 20.53
N LEU A 190 21.10 -3.73 21.61
CA LEU A 190 20.22 -3.29 22.69
C LEU A 190 19.19 -2.26 22.20
N TRP A 191 19.61 -1.34 21.34
CA TRP A 191 18.70 -0.36 20.73
C TRP A 191 17.68 -1.03 19.81
N LEU A 192 18.13 -1.94 18.94
CA LEU A 192 17.26 -2.76 18.09
C LEU A 192 16.20 -3.49 18.90
N MET A 193 16.60 -4.17 19.98
CA MET A 193 15.70 -4.92 20.86
C MET A 193 14.75 -4.00 21.62
N SER A 194 15.22 -2.84 22.08
CA SER A 194 14.38 -1.87 22.79
C SER A 194 13.27 -1.32 21.88
N VAL A 195 13.61 -0.91 20.66
CA VAL A 195 12.62 -0.44 19.68
C VAL A 195 11.69 -1.59 19.28
N GLY A 196 12.22 -2.78 19.01
CA GLY A 196 11.40 -3.92 18.63
C GLY A 196 10.41 -4.34 19.73
N ASN A 197 10.80 -4.32 21.01
CA ASN A 197 9.90 -4.58 22.12
C ASN A 197 8.83 -3.50 22.26
N ALA A 198 9.17 -2.22 22.05
CA ALA A 198 8.20 -1.13 22.03
C ALA A 198 7.17 -1.30 20.89
N LEU A 199 7.62 -1.75 19.71
CA LEU A 199 6.75 -2.05 18.58
C LEU A 199 5.85 -3.28 18.83
N GLN A 200 6.32 -4.29 19.56
CA GLN A 200 5.51 -5.45 19.93
C GLN A 200 4.37 -5.10 20.89
N GLY A 201 4.58 -4.12 21.77
CA GLY A 201 3.53 -3.62 22.67
C GLY A 201 2.45 -2.79 21.95
N PHE A 202 2.65 -2.46 20.67
CA PHE A 202 1.70 -1.69 19.89
C PHE A 202 0.55 -2.57 19.42
N THR A 203 -0.63 -2.38 20.01
CA THR A 203 -1.87 -2.98 19.50
C THR A 203 -2.35 -2.14 18.33
N ILE A 204 -2.57 -2.78 17.17
CA ILE A 204 -3.14 -2.11 16.00
C ILE A 204 -4.67 -2.30 16.10
N PRO A 205 -5.46 -1.24 16.36
CA PRO A 205 -6.90 -1.36 16.35
C PRO A 205 -7.35 -1.63 14.91
N THR A 206 -7.91 -2.81 14.68
CA THR A 206 -8.41 -3.21 13.36
C THR A 206 -9.89 -2.89 13.25
N GLY A 207 -10.29 -2.37 12.10
CA GLY A 207 -11.67 -1.92 11.85
C GLY A 207 -11.91 -0.41 11.97
N THR A 208 -10.96 0.39 12.50
CA THR A 208 -11.14 1.85 12.62
C THR A 208 -10.00 2.71 12.08
N THR A 209 -8.82 2.14 11.82
CA THR A 209 -7.64 2.91 11.42
C THR A 209 -7.40 2.85 9.90
N ALA A 210 -7.27 4.03 9.27
CA ALA A 210 -6.93 4.15 7.85
C ALA A 210 -5.60 3.44 7.51
N PHE A 211 -4.67 3.38 8.47
CA PHE A 211 -3.36 2.76 8.31
C PHE A 211 -3.43 1.24 8.06
N ASN A 212 -4.26 0.51 8.81
CA ASN A 212 -4.41 -0.94 8.60
C ASN A 212 -4.95 -1.22 7.19
N TRP A 213 -6.00 -0.49 6.81
CA TRP A 213 -6.61 -0.62 5.49
C TRP A 213 -5.66 -0.23 4.35
N ALA A 214 -4.82 0.77 4.56
CA ALA A 214 -3.76 1.13 3.63
C ALA A 214 -2.78 -0.03 3.41
N ILE A 215 -2.30 -0.69 4.47
CA ILE A 215 -1.40 -1.84 4.34
C ILE A 215 -2.10 -2.99 3.61
N VAL A 216 -3.32 -3.34 4.01
CA VAL A 216 -4.05 -4.47 3.43
C VAL A 216 -4.38 -4.25 1.95
N LEU A 217 -4.87 -3.07 1.58
CA LEU A 217 -5.13 -2.74 0.18
C LEU A 217 -3.83 -2.60 -0.61
N GLY A 218 -2.78 -2.07 0.00
CA GLY A 218 -1.46 -1.96 -0.60
C GLY A 218 -0.87 -3.33 -0.94
N THR A 219 -0.92 -4.29 -0.02
CA THR A 219 -0.43 -5.66 -0.25
C THR A 219 -1.26 -6.40 -1.30
N MET A 220 -2.57 -6.16 -1.36
CA MET A 220 -3.46 -6.76 -2.36
C MET A 220 -3.24 -6.21 -3.76
N ALA A 221 -2.86 -4.94 -3.88
CA ALA A 221 -2.57 -4.34 -5.17
C ALA A 221 -1.19 -4.79 -5.72
N LEU A 222 -0.33 -5.43 -4.91
CA LEU A 222 1.04 -5.80 -5.31
C LEU A 222 1.10 -6.62 -6.61
N PRO A 223 0.31 -7.70 -6.79
CA PRO A 223 0.40 -8.50 -8.02
C PRO A 223 0.07 -7.67 -9.27
N THR A 224 -0.93 -6.78 -9.17
CA THR A 224 -1.31 -5.89 -10.27
C THR A 224 -0.21 -4.86 -10.56
N PHE A 225 0.35 -4.22 -9.53
CA PHE A 225 1.45 -3.26 -9.71
C PHE A 225 2.72 -3.92 -10.26
N SER A 226 3.10 -5.09 -9.74
CA SER A 226 4.29 -5.80 -10.22
C SER A 226 4.12 -6.29 -11.65
N GLY A 227 2.94 -6.79 -12.02
CA GLY A 227 2.67 -7.25 -13.39
C GLY A 227 2.71 -6.10 -14.39
N VAL A 228 2.00 -5.00 -14.12
CA VAL A 228 1.99 -3.82 -15.00
C VAL A 228 3.38 -3.18 -15.12
N ALA A 229 4.13 -3.09 -14.01
CA ALA A 229 5.48 -2.55 -14.03
C ALA A 229 6.45 -3.46 -14.80
N GLU A 230 6.36 -4.78 -14.65
CA GLU A 230 7.17 -5.74 -15.40
C GLU A 230 6.90 -5.63 -16.92
N ASP A 231 5.62 -5.58 -17.31
CA ASP A 231 5.23 -5.44 -18.71
C ASP A 231 5.74 -4.11 -19.31
N SER A 232 5.71 -3.04 -18.51
CA SER A 232 6.24 -1.73 -18.91
C SER A 232 7.76 -1.75 -19.11
N LEU A 233 8.50 -2.47 -18.25
CA LEU A 233 9.95 -2.61 -18.37
C LEU A 233 10.36 -3.45 -19.59
N GLN A 234 9.55 -4.45 -19.97
CA GLN A 234 9.83 -5.30 -21.13
C GLN A 234 9.47 -4.64 -22.47
N ALA A 235 8.68 -3.57 -22.45
CA ALA A 235 8.27 -2.84 -23.65
C ALA A 235 9.33 -1.86 -24.17
N VAL A 236 10.36 -1.56 -23.37
CA VAL A 236 11.48 -0.65 -23.70
C VAL A 236 12.71 -1.44 -24.11
#